data_AF-A0A8J7FUM3-F1
#
_entry.id   AF-A0A8J7FUM3-F1
#
_cell.length_a   1.000
_cell.length_b   1.000
_cell.length_c   1.000
_cell.angle_alpha   90.00
_cell.angle_beta   90.00
_cell.angle_gamma   90.00
#
_symmetry.space_group_name_H-M   'P 1'
#
loop_
_entity.id
_entity.type
_entity.pdbx_description
1 polymer ?
#
loop_
_entity_poly.entity_id
_entity_poly.type
_entity_poly.pdbx_seq_one_letter_code
_entity_poly.pdbx_strand_id
1 'polypeptide(L)'
;MSTQIATRGQAERALSQQIQALYRDQLGHRPGKITCQLFDEKLAIVIEDSVTQPEQLLAEDGNIELAEQVREDLDSAIRPRLKSLIETVLQVNVLDLLSDATLETGRTGMIVVLEEPPPVRPSTSRKVAKKGGQNDPKFSEKEE
;
A
#
# COMPACT_ATOMS: atom_id res chain seq x y z
N MET A 1 28.54 -2.26 -10.30
CA MET A 1 27.44 -2.96 -9.61
C MET A 1 26.15 -2.64 -10.36
N SER A 2 25.45 -3.64 -10.88
CA SER A 2 24.25 -3.42 -11.70
C SER A 2 23.05 -3.18 -10.80
N THR A 3 22.71 -1.92 -10.54
CA THR A 3 21.50 -1.57 -9.77
C THR A 3 20.27 -1.91 -10.62
N GLN A 4 19.72 -3.11 -10.43
CA GLN A 4 18.46 -3.49 -11.06
C GLN A 4 17.35 -2.67 -10.41
N ILE A 5 16.87 -1.66 -11.14
CA ILE A 5 15.73 -0.83 -10.75
C ILE A 5 14.50 -1.74 -10.60
N ALA A 6 13.92 -1.75 -9.40
CA ALA A 6 12.74 -2.56 -9.09
C ALA A 6 11.54 -2.16 -9.95
N THR A 7 10.67 -3.11 -10.25
CA THR A 7 9.35 -2.78 -10.80
C THR A 7 8.47 -2.14 -9.72
N ARG A 8 7.50 -1.33 -10.11
CA ARG A 8 6.52 -0.72 -9.18
C ARG A 8 5.93 -1.75 -8.21
N GLY A 9 5.46 -2.88 -8.74
CA GLY A 9 4.88 -3.94 -7.91
C GLY A 9 5.89 -4.65 -7.00
N GLN A 10 7.18 -4.64 -7.30
CA GLN A 10 8.21 -5.15 -6.38
C GLN A 10 8.44 -4.16 -5.23
N ALA A 11 8.49 -2.86 -5.53
CA ALA A 11 8.62 -1.81 -4.52
C ALA A 11 7.40 -1.79 -3.57
N GLU A 12 6.18 -1.83 -4.12
CA GLU A 12 4.94 -1.91 -3.33
C GLU A 12 4.94 -3.13 -2.39
N ARG A 13 5.34 -4.32 -2.89
CA ARG A 13 5.44 -5.53 -2.07
C ARG A 13 6.51 -5.43 -0.99
N ALA A 14 7.68 -4.88 -1.32
CA ALA A 14 8.76 -4.68 -0.36
C ALA A 14 8.33 -3.72 0.77
N LEU A 15 7.60 -2.66 0.44
CA LEU A 15 6.99 -1.76 1.42
C LEU A 15 6.01 -2.52 2.32
N SER A 16 5.01 -3.21 1.76
CA SER A 16 4.01 -3.92 2.56
C SER A 16 4.63 -4.90 3.56
N GLN A 17 5.66 -5.64 3.14
CA GLN A 17 6.37 -6.59 4.01
C GLN A 17 7.17 -5.91 5.11
N GLN A 18 7.90 -4.83 4.79
CA GLN A 18 8.70 -4.12 5.78
C GLN A 18 7.84 -3.33 6.76
N ILE A 19 6.72 -2.75 6.30
CA ILE A 19 5.74 -2.11 7.19
C ILE A 19 5.15 -3.14 8.14
N GLN A 20 4.78 -4.34 7.65
CA GLN A 20 4.29 -5.41 8.53
C GLN A 20 5.32 -5.79 9.60
N ALA A 21 6.60 -5.86 9.21
CA ALA A 21 7.68 -6.13 10.16
C ALA A 21 7.84 -5.00 11.18
N LEU A 22 7.79 -3.74 10.74
CA LEU A 22 7.89 -2.58 11.62
C LEU A 22 6.79 -2.58 12.69
N TYR A 23 5.54 -2.82 12.31
CA TYR A 23 4.43 -2.87 13.28
C TYR A 23 4.62 -3.99 14.31
N ARG A 24 5.03 -5.17 13.86
CA ARG A 24 5.30 -6.29 14.76
C ARG A 24 6.46 -5.98 15.71
N ASP A 25 7.53 -5.40 15.19
CA ASP A 25 8.76 -5.18 15.95
C ASP A 25 8.63 -3.97 16.90
N GLN A 26 7.75 -3.01 16.61
CA GLN A 26 7.53 -1.81 17.44
C GLN A 26 6.34 -1.91 18.39
N LEU A 27 5.24 -2.52 17.96
CA LEU A 27 4.00 -2.60 18.74
C LEU A 27 3.70 -3.99 19.27
N GLY A 28 4.49 -5.00 18.89
CA GLY A 28 4.12 -6.40 19.14
C GLY A 28 2.86 -6.84 18.38
N HIS A 29 2.35 -6.01 17.47
CA HIS A 29 1.10 -6.22 16.77
C HIS A 29 1.35 -6.60 15.32
N ARG A 30 0.66 -7.64 14.84
CA ARG A 30 0.72 -8.04 13.44
C ARG A 30 -0.54 -7.57 12.73
N PRO A 31 -0.48 -6.46 11.99
CA PRO A 31 -1.61 -6.04 11.18
C PRO A 31 -1.92 -7.10 10.12
N GLY A 32 -3.16 -7.06 9.64
CA GLY A 32 -3.68 -7.91 8.60
C GLY A 32 -3.07 -7.58 7.24
N LYS A 33 -3.92 -7.30 6.25
CA LYS A 33 -3.45 -6.98 4.91
C LYS A 33 -2.93 -5.56 4.84
N ILE A 34 -1.71 -5.40 4.33
CA ILE A 34 -1.15 -4.10 3.96
C ILE A 34 -1.17 -3.98 2.44
N THR A 35 -1.82 -2.94 1.94
CA THR A 35 -1.86 -2.61 0.52
C THR A 35 -1.09 -1.32 0.30
N CYS A 36 -0.02 -1.38 -0.49
CA CYS A 36 0.74 -0.22 -0.93
C CYS A 36 0.47 0.02 -2.41
N GLN A 37 0.11 1.25 -2.77
CA GLN A 37 -0.13 1.65 -4.15
C GLN A 37 0.60 2.94 -4.46
N LEU A 38 1.58 2.87 -5.36
CA LEU A 38 2.36 4.01 -5.80
C LEU A 38 1.73 4.67 -7.03
N PHE A 39 1.65 5.99 -7.10
CA PHE A 39 1.17 6.70 -8.29
C PHE A 39 1.79 8.09 -8.34
N ASP A 40 2.58 8.35 -9.38
CA ASP A 40 3.37 9.58 -9.52
C ASP A 40 4.22 9.83 -8.26
N GLU A 41 4.17 11.03 -7.67
CA GLU A 41 4.86 11.36 -6.40
C GLU A 41 4.05 10.96 -5.15
N LYS A 42 3.09 10.03 -5.25
CA LYS A 42 2.23 9.65 -4.13
C LYS A 42 2.29 8.17 -3.87
N LEU A 43 2.20 7.81 -2.59
CA LEU A 43 2.04 6.45 -2.13
C LEU A 43 0.82 6.40 -1.21
N ALA A 44 -0.19 5.60 -1.59
CA ALA A 44 -1.28 5.24 -0.70
C ALA A 44 -0.95 3.94 0.03
N ILE A 45 -1.21 3.92 1.33
CA ILE A 45 -1.05 2.75 2.18
C ILE A 45 -2.38 2.51 2.89
N VAL A 46 -2.87 1.28 2.87
CA VAL A 46 -4.01 0.84 3.67
C VAL A 46 -3.56 -0.35 4.50
N ILE A 47 -3.76 -0.26 5.81
CA ILE A 47 -3.43 -1.29 6.79
C ILE A 47 -4.75 -1.78 7.39
N GLU A 48 -5.07 -3.03 7.16
CA GLU A 48 -6.20 -3.72 7.79
C GLU A 48 -5.77 -4.30 9.15
N ASP A 49 -6.72 -4.39 10.08
CA ASP A 49 -6.50 -4.85 11.46
C ASP A 49 -5.34 -4.11 12.14
N SER A 50 -5.28 -2.79 12.00
CA SER A 50 -4.17 -1.97 12.51
C SER A 50 -4.28 -1.64 14.00
N VAL A 51 -5.47 -1.80 14.58
CA VAL A 51 -5.77 -1.52 15.99
C VAL A 51 -5.13 -2.58 16.88
N THR A 52 -4.31 -2.14 17.84
CA THR A 52 -3.59 -3.02 18.76
C THR A 52 -4.48 -3.55 19.89
N GLN A 53 -4.02 -4.60 20.56
CA GLN A 53 -4.74 -5.20 21.69
C GLN A 53 -5.01 -4.21 22.84
N PRO A 54 -4.08 -3.33 23.26
CA PRO A 54 -4.38 -2.29 24.25
C PRO A 54 -5.51 -1.34 23.84
N GLU A 55 -5.54 -0.90 22.58
CA GLU A 55 -6.60 -0.03 22.06
C GLU A 55 -7.97 -0.75 22.04
N GLN A 56 -7.99 -2.02 21.62
CA GLN A 56 -9.22 -2.83 21.60
C GLN A 56 -9.77 -3.02 23.01
N LEU A 57 -8.91 -3.38 23.98
CA LEU A 57 -9.31 -3.60 25.36
C LEU A 57 -9.94 -2.33 25.96
N LEU A 58 -9.32 -1.17 25.73
CA LEU A 58 -9.86 0.11 26.18
C LEU A 58 -11.21 0.42 25.55
N ALA A 59 -11.38 0.14 24.26
CA ALA A 59 -12.63 0.37 23.55
C ALA A 59 -13.76 -0.56 24.05
N GLU A 60 -13.44 -1.84 24.30
CA GLU A 60 -14.37 -2.83 24.84
C GLU A 60 -14.82 -2.51 26.28
N ASP A 61 -13.93 -1.96 27.10
CA ASP A 61 -14.24 -1.45 28.45
C ASP A 61 -15.02 -0.12 28.43
N GLY A 62 -15.38 0.39 27.25
CA GLY A 62 -16.16 1.61 27.05
C GLY A 62 -15.34 2.91 27.12
N ASN A 63 -14.01 2.81 27.18
CA ASN A 63 -13.10 3.95 27.26
C ASN A 63 -12.56 4.35 25.89
N ILE A 64 -13.47 4.76 25.00
CA ILE A 64 -13.19 5.07 23.60
C ILE A 64 -12.19 6.23 23.46
N GLU A 65 -12.35 7.30 24.25
CA GLU A 65 -11.45 8.47 24.20
C GLU A 65 -10.01 8.08 24.54
N LEU A 66 -9.81 7.20 25.53
CA LEU A 66 -8.48 6.74 25.88
C LEU A 66 -7.91 5.80 24.80
N ALA A 67 -8.75 4.95 24.19
CA ALA A 67 -8.33 4.13 23.06
C ALA A 67 -7.87 4.98 21.87
N GLU A 68 -8.56 6.08 21.58
CA GLU A 68 -8.17 7.05 20.55
C GLU A 68 -6.87 7.77 20.88
N GLN A 69 -6.70 8.24 22.13
CA GLN A 69 -5.47 8.88 22.58
C GLN A 69 -4.25 7.94 22.45
N VAL A 70 -4.40 6.70 22.92
CA VAL A 70 -3.33 5.69 22.80
C VAL A 70 -2.96 5.51 21.32
N ARG A 71 -3.95 5.46 20.42
CA ARG A 71 -3.68 5.34 19.00
C ARG A 71 -2.92 6.52 18.42
N GLU A 72 -3.32 7.75 18.75
CA GLU A 72 -2.62 8.96 18.29
C GLU A 72 -1.16 8.96 18.75
N ASP A 73 -0.92 8.58 19.99
CA ASP A 73 0.43 8.47 20.56
C ASP A 73 1.26 7.40 19.83
N LEU A 74 0.65 6.24 19.51
CA LEU A 74 1.30 5.17 18.76
C LEU A 74 1.61 5.57 17.30
N ASP A 75 0.67 6.23 16.59
CA ASP A 75 0.89 6.73 15.23
C ASP A 75 2.04 7.74 15.22
N SER A 76 2.02 8.70 16.15
CA SER A 76 3.08 9.70 16.33
C SER A 76 4.45 9.06 16.58
N ALA A 77 4.51 8.01 17.40
CA ALA A 77 5.74 7.29 17.71
C ALA A 77 6.30 6.48 16.51
N ILE A 78 5.43 5.91 15.68
CA ILE A 78 5.83 5.09 14.52
C ILE A 78 6.16 5.93 13.29
N ARG A 79 5.45 7.03 13.09
CA ARG A 79 5.53 7.88 11.90
C ARG A 79 6.97 8.20 11.46
N PRO A 80 7.93 8.56 12.34
CA PRO A 80 9.32 8.79 11.94
C PRO A 80 10.02 7.56 11.36
N ARG A 81 9.74 6.38 11.93
CA ARG A 81 10.32 5.11 11.47
C ARG A 81 9.70 4.69 10.14
N LEU A 82 8.39 4.89 9.99
CA LEU A 82 7.69 4.61 8.75
C LEU A 82 8.20 5.52 7.62
N LYS A 83 8.41 6.81 7.90
CA LYS A 83 9.02 7.76 6.96
C LYS A 83 10.38 7.26 6.49
N SER A 84 11.30 6.99 7.42
CA SER A 84 12.65 6.51 7.09
C SER A 84 12.63 5.19 6.31
N LEU A 85 11.71 4.28 6.64
CA LEU A 85 11.51 3.03 5.91
C LEU A 85 11.09 3.29 4.47
N ILE A 86 10.11 4.18 4.24
CA ILE A 86 9.62 4.51 2.90
C ILE A 86 10.75 5.14 2.08
N GLU A 87 11.47 6.11 2.65
CA GLU A 87 12.61 6.77 1.99
C GLU A 87 13.70 5.76 1.61
N THR A 88 13.98 4.80 2.48
CA THR A 88 14.97 3.75 2.23
C THR A 88 14.52 2.81 1.11
N VAL A 89 13.25 2.43 1.07
CA VAL A 89 12.75 1.46 0.08
C VAL A 89 12.57 2.12 -1.29
N LEU A 90 12.07 3.35 -1.32
CA LEU A 90 11.78 4.08 -2.55
C LEU A 90 12.97 4.90 -3.06
N GLN A 91 14.00 5.11 -2.24
CA GLN A 91 15.18 5.94 -2.56
C GLN A 91 14.79 7.38 -2.94
N VAL A 92 13.73 7.90 -2.32
CA VAL A 92 13.20 9.26 -2.51
C VAL A 92 12.74 9.81 -1.17
N ASN A 93 12.96 11.12 -0.95
CA ASN A 93 12.53 11.79 0.27
C ASN A 93 11.01 11.88 0.38
N VAL A 94 10.50 11.76 1.61
CA VAL A 94 9.08 11.97 1.92
C VAL A 94 8.90 13.42 2.38
N LEU A 95 8.07 14.17 1.65
CA LEU A 95 7.67 15.52 2.01
C LEU A 95 6.65 15.48 3.15
N ASP A 96 5.52 14.80 2.91
CA ASP A 96 4.42 14.71 3.85
C ASP A 96 3.96 13.26 4.05
N LEU A 97 3.49 12.98 5.25
CA LEU A 97 2.84 11.73 5.60
C LEU A 97 1.56 12.10 6.35
N LEU A 98 0.43 11.75 5.76
CA LEU A 98 -0.90 11.95 6.29
C LEU A 98 -1.43 10.57 6.68
N SER A 99 -1.88 10.41 7.92
CA SER A 99 -2.36 9.14 8.48
C SER A 99 -3.70 9.42 9.15
N ASP A 100 -4.65 8.53 8.93
CA ASP A 100 -5.91 8.50 9.66
C ASP A 100 -6.34 7.05 9.88
N ALA A 101 -6.99 6.79 11.01
CA ALA A 101 -7.37 5.45 11.42
C ALA A 101 -8.77 5.42 12.01
N THR A 102 -9.58 4.45 11.58
CA THR A 102 -10.95 4.27 12.07
C THR A 102 -11.01 3.07 13.00
N LEU A 103 -11.27 3.30 14.29
CA LEU A 103 -11.36 2.25 15.32
C LEU A 103 -12.41 1.20 14.95
N GLU A 104 -13.58 1.66 14.55
CA GLU A 104 -14.75 0.82 14.26
C GLU A 104 -14.49 -0.19 13.14
N THR A 105 -13.67 0.17 12.16
CA THR A 105 -13.35 -0.70 11.02
C THR A 105 -11.98 -1.37 11.14
N GLY A 106 -11.18 -0.98 12.14
CA GLY A 106 -9.84 -1.50 12.35
C GLY A 106 -8.85 -1.12 11.25
N ARG A 107 -9.09 -0.04 10.51
CA ARG A 107 -8.29 0.33 9.32
C ARG A 107 -7.52 1.61 9.52
N THR A 108 -6.27 1.63 9.06
CA THR A 108 -5.46 2.84 8.91
C THR A 108 -5.24 3.12 7.43
N GLY A 109 -5.59 4.33 7.00
CA GLY A 109 -5.28 4.87 5.68
C GLY A 109 -4.16 5.90 5.79
N MET A 110 -3.20 5.83 4.88
CA MET A 110 -2.11 6.80 4.83
C MET A 110 -1.86 7.25 3.40
N ILE A 111 -1.61 8.55 3.25
CA ILE A 111 -1.15 9.15 2.00
C ILE A 111 0.22 9.75 2.26
N VAL A 112 1.18 9.35 1.44
CA VAL A 112 2.56 9.81 1.49
C VAL A 112 2.84 10.62 0.24
N VAL A 113 3.36 11.83 0.43
CA VAL A 113 3.80 12.72 -0.65
C VAL A 113 5.31 12.64 -0.74
N LEU A 114 5.81 12.30 -1.91
CA LEU A 114 7.22 12.14 -2.23
C LEU A 114 7.74 13.41 -2.92
N GLU A 115 9.04 13.66 -2.81
CA GLU A 115 9.68 14.78 -3.50
C GLU A 115 9.66 14.61 -5.03
N GLU A 116 9.78 13.37 -5.49
CA GLU A 116 9.77 13.01 -6.92
C GLU A 116 9.18 11.61 -7.12
N PRO A 117 8.79 11.23 -8.35
CA PRO A 117 8.35 9.87 -8.64
C PRO A 117 9.52 8.90 -8.40
N PRO A 118 9.34 7.81 -7.64
CA PRO A 118 10.46 6.94 -7.33
C PRO A 118 10.95 6.20 -8.58
N PRO A 119 12.24 5.85 -8.62
CA PRO A 119 12.83 5.18 -9.76
C PRO A 119 12.34 3.73 -9.81
N VAL A 120 11.14 3.52 -10.35
CA VAL A 120 10.54 2.20 -10.54
C VAL A 120 10.23 1.96 -12.00
N ARG A 121 10.47 0.73 -12.46
CA ARG A 121 10.10 0.35 -13.83
C ARG A 121 8.60 0.08 -13.91
N PRO A 122 7.90 0.57 -14.95
CA PRO A 122 6.53 0.15 -15.21
C PRO A 122 6.50 -1.36 -15.48
N SER A 123 5.55 -2.07 -14.86
CA SER A 123 5.36 -3.49 -15.16
C SER A 123 4.74 -3.62 -16.55
N THR A 124 5.45 -4.26 -17.48
CA THR A 124 4.91 -4.60 -18.80
C THR A 124 3.98 -5.82 -18.68
N SER A 125 2.78 -5.62 -18.14
CA SER A 125 1.71 -6.61 -18.35
C SER A 125 1.37 -6.59 -19.85
N ARG A 126 1.75 -7.66 -20.54
CA ARG A 126 1.54 -7.88 -21.97
C ARG A 126 0.04 -7.72 -22.27
N LYS A 127 -0.38 -6.62 -22.89
CA LYS A 127 -1.71 -6.52 -23.53
C LYS A 127 -1.74 -7.59 -24.61
N VAL A 128 -2.44 -8.69 -24.37
CA VAL A 128 -2.80 -9.63 -25.45
C VAL A 128 -3.77 -8.87 -26.35
N ALA A 129 -3.25 -8.34 -27.45
CA ALA A 129 -4.05 -7.78 -28.51
C ALA A 129 -4.90 -8.91 -29.10
N LYS A 130 -6.22 -8.90 -28.85
CA LYS A 130 -7.19 -9.65 -29.66
C LYS A 130 -7.16 -9.04 -31.07
N LYS A 131 -6.43 -9.68 -31.99
CA LYS A 131 -6.53 -9.44 -33.43
C LYS A 131 -7.31 -10.59 -34.07
N GLY A 132 -8.29 -10.23 -34.89
CA GLY A 132 -8.71 -11.02 -36.04
C GLY A 132 -9.95 -11.89 -35.84
N GLY A 133 -11.07 -11.42 -36.37
CA GLY A 133 -12.30 -12.19 -36.55
C GLY A 133 -13.27 -11.44 -37.47
N GLN A 134 -12.78 -11.00 -38.63
CA GLN A 134 -13.62 -10.54 -39.74
C GLN A 134 -14.05 -11.78 -40.52
N ASN A 135 -15.29 -12.21 -40.35
CA ASN A 135 -15.95 -13.15 -41.24
C ASN A 135 -17.11 -12.40 -41.89
N ASP A 136 -16.88 -11.90 -43.10
CA ASP A 136 -17.97 -11.60 -44.03
C ASP A 136 -18.33 -12.90 -44.79
N PRO A 137 -19.62 -13.20 -45.00
CA PRO A 137 -20.06 -14.43 -45.64
C PRO A 137 -19.92 -14.33 -47.17
N LYS A 138 -19.25 -15.30 -47.78
CA LYS A 138 -19.41 -15.62 -49.21
C LYS A 138 -20.05 -16.99 -49.32
N PHE A 139 -21.35 -17.02 -49.59
CA PHE A 139 -22.02 -18.18 -50.18
C PHE A 139 -22.48 -17.77 -51.57
N SER A 140 -21.79 -18.31 -52.58
CA SER A 140 -22.15 -18.18 -53.99
C SER A 140 -21.44 -19.29 -54.74
N GLU A 141 -22.01 -20.49 -54.75
CA GLU A 141 -21.83 -21.42 -55.86
C GLU A 141 -23.21 -21.93 -56.25
N LYS A 142 -23.61 -21.56 -57.47
CA LYS A 142 -24.69 -22.17 -58.24
C LYS A 142 -24.12 -23.39 -58.96
N GLU A 143 -24.95 -24.44 -58.99
CA GLU A 143 -25.20 -25.39 -60.09
C GLU A 143 -24.02 -25.95 -60.90
N GLU A 144 -23.83 -27.27 -60.81
CA GLU A 144 -24.04 -28.19 -61.94
C GLU A 144 -24.43 -29.60 -61.44
#